data_AF-A0A7Y9WCT2-F1
#
_entry.id   AF-A0A7Y9WCT2-F1
#
_cell.length_a   1.000
_cell.length_b   1.000
_cell.length_c   1.000
_cell.angle_alpha   90.00
_cell.angle_beta   90.00
_cell.angle_gamma   90.00
#
_symmetry.space_group_name_H-M   'P 1'
#
loop_
_entity.id
_entity.type
_entity.pdbx_description
1 polymer ?
#
loop_
_entity_poly.entity_id
_entity_poly.type
_entity_poly.pdbx_seq_one_letter_code
_entity_poly.pdbx_strand_id
1 'polypeptide(L)'
;MKHLKPLLSVICGAAMVTLAHAQSATDMQTIAGFVECKLDAQQIRRFIGRVDNDGVPGLVNLPPRSKAVDLAWQTEKPITAWGTSSNLVSLVSPRQMLLAIRAPEGGEIEAAKQWAARIGDMHEDDGTVSMRENLHWRGVDYRKTVGKKEIRLLVDQNESQGWLLLGCRYDKLFANN
;
A
#
# COMPACT_ATOMS: atom_id res chain seq x y z
N MET A 1 64.48 26.37 22.55
CA MET A 1 63.87 26.31 21.20
C MET A 1 63.16 24.97 21.10
N LYS A 2 61.81 24.97 21.12
CA LYS A 2 60.93 24.58 19.98
C LYS A 2 61.28 23.16 19.47
N HIS A 3 60.44 22.12 19.57
CA HIS A 3 59.11 22.07 18.96
C HIS A 3 58.18 20.98 19.56
N LEU A 4 56.95 21.40 19.82
CA LEU A 4 55.71 20.59 19.83
C LEU A 4 55.48 19.91 18.48
N LYS A 5 54.96 18.67 18.47
CA LYS A 5 53.67 18.28 17.86
C LYS A 5 53.44 16.76 17.92
N PRO A 6 52.42 16.27 18.65
CA PRO A 6 51.65 15.10 18.28
C PRO A 6 50.44 15.54 17.44
N LEU A 7 50.08 14.80 16.40
CA LEU A 7 48.73 14.87 15.82
C LEU A 7 48.42 13.52 15.16
N LEU A 8 47.89 12.62 15.98
CA LEU A 8 47.03 11.52 15.57
C LEU A 8 45.70 12.13 15.12
N SER A 9 45.56 12.40 13.83
CA SER A 9 44.25 12.65 13.22
C SER A 9 43.65 11.32 12.79
N VAL A 10 42.92 10.67 13.70
CA VAL A 10 41.94 9.64 13.34
C VAL A 10 40.78 10.36 12.67
N ILE A 11 40.77 10.35 11.34
CA ILE A 11 39.61 10.80 10.56
C ILE A 11 38.56 9.70 10.70
N CYS A 12 37.68 9.84 11.69
CA CYS A 12 36.45 9.06 11.81
C CYS A 12 35.44 9.63 10.79
N GLY A 13 35.69 9.35 9.51
CA GLY A 13 34.90 9.85 8.38
C GLY A 13 34.27 8.71 7.60
N ALA A 14 33.44 7.89 8.25
CA ALA A 14 32.69 6.84 7.58
C ALA A 14 31.43 6.45 8.38
N ALA A 15 30.43 7.33 8.47
CA ALA A 15 29.13 6.95 9.03
C ALA A 15 27.94 7.81 8.54
N MET A 16 27.98 8.38 7.32
CA MET A 16 26.88 9.22 6.82
C MET A 16 26.40 8.92 5.39
N VAL A 17 26.56 7.68 4.90
CA VAL A 17 25.99 7.28 3.59
C VAL A 17 25.03 6.07 3.70
N THR A 18 24.92 5.44 4.87
CA THR A 18 24.08 4.24 5.05
C THR A 18 22.62 4.52 5.45
N LEU A 19 22.26 5.76 5.81
CA LEU A 19 20.91 6.06 6.31
C LEU A 19 19.84 6.23 5.22
N ALA A 20 20.18 6.75 4.04
CA ALA A 20 19.18 6.95 2.97
C ALA A 20 18.71 5.61 2.34
N HIS A 21 19.61 4.63 2.21
CA HIS A 21 19.29 3.34 1.61
C HIS A 21 18.51 2.40 2.55
N ALA A 22 18.76 2.49 3.86
CA ALA A 22 18.03 1.70 4.86
C ALA A 22 16.57 2.17 5.00
N GLN A 23 16.32 3.48 4.88
CA GLN A 23 15.00 4.07 4.98
C GLN A 23 14.05 3.58 3.87
N SER A 24 14.55 3.44 2.64
CA SER A 24 13.78 2.89 1.50
C SER A 24 13.30 1.45 1.77
N ALA A 25 14.13 0.58 2.36
CA ALA A 25 13.75 -0.80 2.63
C ALA A 25 12.70 -0.91 3.76
N THR A 26 12.86 -0.13 4.84
CA THR A 26 11.89 -0.07 5.93
C THR A 26 10.54 0.48 5.46
N ASP A 27 10.55 1.47 4.58
CA ASP A 27 9.33 2.05 4.02
C ASP A 27 8.57 1.02 3.16
N MET A 28 9.28 0.26 2.31
CA MET A 28 8.65 -0.80 1.52
C MET A 28 8.06 -1.91 2.41
N GLN A 29 8.77 -2.29 3.49
CA GLN A 29 8.24 -3.24 4.47
C GLN A 29 7.02 -2.70 5.21
N THR A 30 7.02 -1.40 5.53
CA THR A 30 5.88 -0.75 6.19
C THR A 30 4.67 -0.72 5.27
N ILE A 31 4.86 -0.38 3.98
CA ILE A 31 3.79 -0.41 2.98
C ILE A 31 3.25 -1.83 2.78
N ALA A 32 4.12 -2.84 2.65
CA ALA A 32 3.72 -4.24 2.58
C ALA A 32 2.91 -4.65 3.82
N GLY A 33 3.40 -4.30 5.01
CA GLY A 33 2.69 -4.55 6.27
C GLY A 33 1.34 -3.83 6.34
N PHE A 34 1.24 -2.61 5.79
CA PHE A 34 -0.01 -1.86 5.72
C PHE A 34 -1.03 -2.63 4.87
N VAL A 35 -0.63 -2.96 3.64
CA VAL A 35 -1.44 -3.70 2.67
C VAL A 35 -1.86 -5.08 3.20
N GLU A 36 -1.03 -5.77 3.99
CA GLU A 36 -1.28 -7.14 4.47
C GLU A 36 -1.98 -7.22 5.84
N CYS A 37 -2.60 -6.14 6.33
CA CYS A 37 -3.24 -6.12 7.64
C CYS A 37 -2.28 -6.36 8.83
N LYS A 38 -0.98 -6.08 8.69
CA LYS A 38 0.03 -6.39 9.74
C LYS A 38 0.32 -5.22 10.68
N LEU A 39 -0.04 -3.99 10.32
CA LEU A 39 0.24 -2.83 11.16
C LEU A 39 -0.75 -2.67 12.32
N ASP A 40 -0.30 -2.03 13.39
CA ASP A 40 -1.14 -1.51 14.46
C ASP A 40 -1.49 -0.02 14.27
N ALA A 41 -2.33 0.52 15.16
CA ALA A 41 -2.81 1.90 15.06
C ALA A 41 -1.70 2.96 15.20
N GLN A 42 -0.63 2.67 15.95
CA GLN A 42 0.48 3.60 16.14
C GLN A 42 1.39 3.61 14.92
N GLN A 43 1.69 2.44 14.36
CA GLN A 43 2.45 2.27 13.12
C GLN A 43 1.75 2.99 11.96
N ILE A 44 0.43 2.83 11.83
CA ILE A 44 -0.36 3.55 10.81
C ILE A 44 -0.26 5.06 10.99
N ARG A 45 -0.50 5.58 12.21
CA ARG A 45 -0.40 7.02 12.48
C ARG A 45 0.97 7.59 12.13
N ARG A 46 2.05 6.90 12.53
CA ARG A 46 3.42 7.32 12.22
C ARG A 46 3.70 7.28 10.72
N PHE A 47 3.25 6.24 10.03
CA PHE A 47 3.46 6.10 8.60
C PHE A 47 2.72 7.20 7.82
N ILE A 48 1.42 7.42 8.10
CA ILE A 48 0.66 8.50 7.44
C ILE A 48 1.22 9.87 7.77
N GLY A 49 1.57 10.12 9.04
CA GLY A 49 2.23 11.38 9.40
C GLY A 49 3.54 11.61 8.65
N ARG A 50 4.25 10.56 8.23
CA ARG A 50 5.40 10.69 7.32
C ARG A 50 4.97 10.96 5.89
N VAL A 51 3.95 10.27 5.37
CA VAL A 51 3.43 10.52 4.02
C VAL A 51 2.98 11.98 3.86
N ASP A 52 2.23 12.51 4.83
CA ASP A 52 1.72 13.88 4.81
C ASP A 52 2.81 14.96 4.88
N ASN A 53 4.01 14.60 5.35
CA ASN A 53 5.17 15.49 5.47
C ASN A 53 6.25 15.20 4.41
N ASP A 54 5.90 14.52 3.30
CA ASP A 54 6.82 14.09 2.25
C ASP A 54 8.02 13.25 2.76
N GLY A 55 7.84 12.63 3.91
CA GLY A 55 8.85 11.89 4.67
C GLY A 55 8.97 10.42 4.28
N VAL A 56 8.35 9.99 3.18
CA VAL A 56 8.47 8.63 2.60
C VAL A 56 9.11 8.72 1.22
N PRO A 57 10.45 8.73 1.14
CA PRO A 57 11.16 8.89 -0.13
C PRO A 57 10.77 7.83 -1.15
N GLY A 58 10.52 8.26 -2.38
CA GLY A 58 10.22 7.36 -3.49
C GLY A 58 8.77 6.84 -3.52
N LEU A 59 7.87 7.33 -2.65
CA LEU A 59 6.43 7.13 -2.76
C LEU A 59 5.80 8.39 -3.37
N VAL A 60 5.39 8.33 -4.64
CA VAL A 60 4.94 9.50 -5.41
C VAL A 60 3.51 9.30 -5.90
N ASN A 61 2.63 10.26 -5.63
CA ASN A 61 1.27 10.25 -6.18
C ASN A 61 1.32 10.45 -7.71
N LEU A 62 0.69 9.56 -8.47
CA LEU A 62 0.65 9.66 -9.92
C LEU A 62 -0.47 10.60 -10.36
N PRO A 63 -0.26 11.42 -11.41
CA PRO A 63 -1.36 12.15 -12.03
C PRO A 63 -2.37 11.13 -12.61
N PRO A 64 -3.68 11.46 -12.63
CA PRO A 64 -4.67 10.64 -13.32
C PRO A 64 -4.27 10.40 -14.77
N ARG A 65 -4.35 9.15 -15.24
CA ARG A 65 -4.04 8.77 -16.62
C ARG A 65 -5.09 7.80 -17.11
N SER A 66 -5.44 7.88 -18.40
CA SER A 66 -6.31 6.86 -19.00
C SER A 66 -5.63 5.48 -18.87
N LYS A 67 -6.37 4.51 -18.31
CA LYS A 67 -5.91 3.13 -18.00
C LYS A 67 -4.94 2.97 -16.83
N ALA A 68 -4.74 4.00 -16.01
CA ALA A 68 -4.07 3.82 -14.72
C ALA A 68 -5.08 3.38 -13.66
N VAL A 69 -4.57 2.88 -12.53
CA VAL A 69 -5.34 2.84 -11.30
C VAL A 69 -5.51 4.28 -10.85
N ASP A 70 -6.73 4.80 -10.88
CA ASP A 70 -7.01 6.13 -10.36
C ASP A 70 -6.55 6.22 -8.89
N LEU A 71 -5.92 7.35 -8.54
CA LEU A 71 -5.32 7.61 -7.22
C LEU A 71 -4.14 6.70 -6.83
N ALA A 72 -3.47 6.06 -7.81
CA ALA A 72 -2.28 5.28 -7.54
C ALA A 72 -1.08 6.14 -7.13
N TRP A 73 -0.36 5.66 -6.13
CA TRP A 73 0.96 6.08 -5.76
C TRP A 73 1.95 5.04 -6.27
N GLN A 74 3.06 5.53 -6.81
CA GLN A 74 4.16 4.70 -7.29
C GLN A 74 5.29 4.67 -6.28
N THR A 75 5.81 3.47 -6.03
CA THR A 75 7.06 3.28 -5.30
C THR A 75 8.24 3.13 -6.25
N GLU A 76 9.41 3.62 -5.84
CA GLU A 76 10.66 3.43 -6.60
C GLU A 76 11.02 1.94 -6.75
N LYS A 77 10.79 1.15 -5.68
CA LYS A 77 11.02 -0.30 -5.65
C LYS A 77 9.69 -1.04 -5.56
N PRO A 78 9.56 -2.24 -6.16
CA PRO A 78 8.37 -3.05 -5.98
C PRO A 78 8.14 -3.41 -4.50
N ILE A 79 6.89 -3.32 -4.07
CA ILE A 79 6.38 -3.83 -2.80
C ILE A 79 6.00 -5.28 -3.03
N THR A 80 6.44 -6.18 -2.14
CA THR A 80 6.01 -7.58 -2.14
C THR A 80 5.01 -7.81 -1.01
N ALA A 81 3.77 -8.12 -1.37
CA ALA A 81 2.67 -8.38 -0.46
C ALA A 81 1.70 -9.39 -1.08
N TRP A 82 1.01 -10.19 -0.25
CA TRP A 82 0.06 -11.22 -0.69
C TRP A 82 0.67 -12.29 -1.62
N GLY A 83 2.00 -12.44 -1.57
CA GLY A 83 2.75 -13.33 -2.46
C GLY A 83 2.83 -12.85 -3.92
N THR A 84 2.65 -11.55 -4.16
CA THR A 84 2.88 -10.89 -5.45
C THR A 84 3.70 -9.62 -5.26
N SER A 85 4.18 -9.03 -6.35
CA SER A 85 4.95 -7.78 -6.34
C SER A 85 4.34 -6.73 -7.26
N SER A 86 4.27 -5.49 -6.78
CA SER A 86 3.85 -4.34 -7.58
C SER A 86 4.52 -3.08 -7.07
N ASN A 87 4.78 -2.12 -7.96
CA ASN A 87 5.26 -0.79 -7.60
C ASN A 87 4.11 0.23 -7.48
N LEU A 88 2.86 -0.23 -7.48
CA LEU A 88 1.68 0.62 -7.42
C LEU A 88 0.80 0.25 -6.23
N VAL A 89 0.41 1.27 -5.46
CA VAL A 89 -0.58 1.17 -4.39
C VAL A 89 -1.60 2.29 -4.53
N SER A 90 -2.83 2.08 -4.10
CA SER A 90 -3.82 3.13 -3.90
C SER A 90 -3.95 3.43 -2.41
N LEU A 91 -3.71 4.67 -2.02
CA LEU A 91 -3.97 5.18 -0.66
C LEU A 91 -5.39 5.76 -0.63
N VAL A 92 -6.39 4.90 -0.48
CA VAL A 92 -7.81 5.27 -0.49
C VAL A 92 -8.17 6.20 0.68
N SER A 93 -7.50 6.02 1.83
CA SER A 93 -7.60 6.91 2.99
C SER A 93 -6.37 6.73 3.90
N PRO A 94 -6.17 7.59 4.92
CA PRO A 94 -5.17 7.38 5.97
C PRO A 94 -5.20 6.01 6.66
N ARG A 95 -6.30 5.27 6.53
CA ARG A 95 -6.51 3.97 7.20
C ARG A 95 -6.77 2.85 6.21
N GLN A 96 -6.54 3.08 4.91
CA GLN A 96 -6.73 2.08 3.88
C GLN A 96 -5.73 2.25 2.75
N MET A 97 -5.01 1.17 2.47
CA MET A 97 -4.08 1.08 1.36
C MET A 97 -4.24 -0.25 0.64
N LEU A 98 -4.26 -0.20 -0.68
CA LEU A 98 -4.50 -1.35 -1.55
C LEU A 98 -3.32 -1.48 -2.54
N LEU A 99 -2.74 -2.66 -2.68
CA LEU A 99 -1.77 -2.96 -3.73
C LEU A 99 -2.51 -3.14 -5.05
N ALA A 100 -2.02 -2.47 -6.10
CA ALA A 100 -2.51 -2.68 -7.45
C ALA A 100 -1.84 -3.89 -8.08
N ILE A 101 -2.62 -4.91 -8.37
CA ILE A 101 -2.17 -6.17 -8.97
C ILE A 101 -2.71 -6.21 -10.40
N ARG A 102 -1.82 -6.48 -11.35
CA ARG A 102 -2.19 -6.49 -12.76
C ARG A 102 -3.08 -7.69 -13.08
N ALA A 103 -4.12 -7.45 -13.85
CA ALA A 103 -5.01 -8.47 -14.40
C ALA A 103 -5.11 -8.29 -15.93
N PRO A 104 -5.48 -9.34 -16.68
CA PRO A 104 -5.84 -9.19 -18.08
C PRO A 104 -6.99 -8.19 -18.23
N GLU A 105 -6.89 -7.27 -19.20
CA GLU A 105 -7.99 -6.32 -19.49
C GLU A 105 -9.26 -7.10 -19.84
N GLY A 106 -10.36 -6.79 -19.15
CA GLY A 106 -11.65 -7.51 -19.28
C GLY A 106 -11.73 -8.82 -18.48
N GLY A 107 -10.64 -9.26 -17.85
CA GLY A 107 -10.56 -10.44 -16.99
C GLY A 107 -10.46 -10.14 -15.50
N GLU A 108 -10.62 -8.87 -15.08
CA GLU A 108 -10.35 -8.40 -13.72
C GLU A 108 -11.28 -9.05 -12.69
N ILE A 109 -12.58 -9.21 -13.03
CA ILE A 109 -13.58 -9.83 -12.14
C ILE A 109 -13.25 -11.31 -11.88
N GLU A 110 -12.88 -12.07 -12.92
CA GLU A 110 -12.51 -13.47 -12.76
C GLU A 110 -11.19 -13.63 -11.99
N ALA A 111 -10.21 -12.75 -12.23
CA ALA A 111 -8.99 -12.71 -11.44
C ALA A 111 -9.31 -12.40 -9.95
N ALA A 112 -10.20 -11.44 -9.68
CA ALA A 112 -10.62 -11.11 -8.32
C ALA A 112 -11.33 -12.29 -7.64
N LYS A 113 -12.19 -13.04 -8.33
CA LYS A 113 -12.79 -14.27 -7.79
C LYS A 113 -11.75 -15.29 -7.38
N GLN A 114 -10.71 -15.51 -8.19
CA GLN A 114 -9.61 -16.43 -7.86
C GLN A 114 -8.82 -15.95 -6.63
N TRP A 115 -8.55 -14.64 -6.53
CA TRP A 115 -7.91 -14.05 -5.36
C TRP A 115 -8.78 -14.18 -4.09
N ALA A 116 -10.08 -13.89 -4.19
CA ALA A 116 -11.03 -14.05 -3.10
C ALA A 116 -11.09 -15.50 -2.61
N ALA A 117 -11.14 -16.46 -3.53
CA ALA A 117 -11.10 -17.89 -3.20
C ALA A 117 -9.77 -18.29 -2.52
N ARG A 118 -8.64 -17.75 -2.99
CA ARG A 118 -7.31 -18.00 -2.40
C ARG A 118 -7.20 -17.46 -0.96
N ILE A 119 -7.77 -16.30 -0.67
CA ILE A 119 -7.77 -15.70 0.67
C ILE A 119 -8.80 -16.41 1.58
N GLY A 120 -9.88 -16.90 1.01
CA GLY A 120 -10.97 -17.60 1.69
C GLY A 120 -11.87 -16.65 2.49
N ASP A 121 -13.13 -17.03 2.71
CA ASP A 121 -14.14 -16.30 3.51
C ASP A 121 -14.37 -14.83 3.10
N MET A 122 -13.99 -14.44 1.89
CA MET A 122 -14.29 -13.11 1.37
C MET A 122 -15.70 -13.09 0.78
N HIS A 123 -16.45 -12.01 1.02
CA HIS A 123 -17.82 -11.82 0.55
C HIS A 123 -18.05 -10.39 0.09
N GLU A 124 -18.97 -10.18 -0.84
CA GLU A 124 -19.46 -8.84 -1.19
C GLU A 124 -20.48 -8.38 -0.14
N ASP A 125 -20.56 -7.07 0.12
CA ASP A 125 -21.66 -6.51 0.90
C ASP A 125 -22.91 -6.27 0.02
N ASP A 126 -24.09 -6.25 0.64
CA ASP A 126 -25.37 -6.08 -0.08
C ASP A 126 -25.42 -4.77 -0.88
N GLY A 127 -24.73 -3.74 -0.40
CA GLY A 127 -24.60 -2.45 -1.08
C GLY A 127 -23.86 -2.58 -2.42
N THR A 128 -22.73 -3.28 -2.41
CA THR A 128 -21.90 -3.56 -3.59
C THR A 128 -22.69 -4.37 -4.62
N VAL A 129 -23.43 -5.39 -4.17
CA VAL A 129 -24.29 -6.18 -5.06
C VAL A 129 -25.37 -5.29 -5.69
N SER A 130 -26.03 -4.44 -4.89
CA SER A 130 -27.03 -3.50 -5.38
C SER A 130 -26.47 -2.48 -6.37
N MET A 131 -25.25 -1.96 -6.16
CA MET A 131 -24.60 -1.04 -7.12
C MET A 131 -24.43 -1.68 -8.49
N ARG A 132 -24.03 -2.96 -8.54
CA ARG A 132 -23.87 -3.70 -9.80
C ARG A 132 -25.21 -3.93 -10.50
N GLU A 133 -26.26 -4.25 -9.74
CA GLU A 133 -27.59 -4.57 -10.28
C GLU A 133 -28.37 -3.33 -10.72
N ASN A 134 -28.27 -2.23 -9.96
CA ASN A 134 -29.16 -1.08 -10.07
C ASN A 134 -28.48 0.19 -10.60
N LEU A 135 -27.15 0.30 -10.50
CA LEU A 135 -26.40 1.53 -10.84
C LEU A 135 -25.41 1.34 -12.01
N HIS A 136 -25.51 0.22 -12.73
CA HIS A 136 -24.62 -0.13 -13.85
C HIS A 136 -23.12 -0.14 -13.50
N TRP A 137 -22.79 -0.27 -12.21
CA TRP A 137 -21.42 -0.37 -11.77
C TRP A 137 -20.82 -1.71 -12.22
N ARG A 138 -19.58 -1.67 -12.73
CA ARG A 138 -18.87 -2.83 -13.29
C ARG A 138 -17.68 -3.16 -12.41
N GLY A 139 -17.92 -3.99 -11.42
CA GLY A 139 -16.91 -4.30 -10.43
C GLY A 139 -17.31 -5.38 -9.44
N VAL A 140 -16.40 -5.63 -8.51
CA VAL A 140 -16.60 -6.48 -7.33
C VAL A 140 -15.86 -5.85 -6.14
N ASP A 141 -16.43 -5.94 -4.95
CA ASP A 141 -15.81 -5.48 -3.70
C ASP A 141 -15.92 -6.59 -2.66
N TYR A 142 -14.94 -7.49 -2.68
CA TYR A 142 -14.85 -8.60 -1.73
C TYR A 142 -14.17 -8.13 -0.45
N ARG A 143 -14.76 -8.49 0.70
CA ARG A 143 -14.26 -8.10 2.02
C ARG A 143 -14.17 -9.28 2.97
N LYS A 144 -13.20 -9.21 3.88
CA LYS A 144 -13.05 -10.17 4.98
C LYS A 144 -12.61 -9.45 6.24
N THR A 145 -13.37 -9.60 7.31
CA THR A 145 -12.97 -9.11 8.63
C THR A 145 -11.88 -10.00 9.22
N VAL A 146 -10.81 -9.40 9.74
CA VAL A 146 -9.72 -10.06 10.47
C VAL A 146 -9.50 -9.30 11.78
N GLY A 147 -10.19 -9.72 12.85
CA GLY A 147 -10.22 -8.99 14.12
C GLY A 147 -10.80 -7.58 13.94
N LYS A 148 -10.00 -6.54 14.26
CA LYS A 148 -10.37 -5.11 14.08
C LYS A 148 -9.87 -4.52 12.76
N LYS A 149 -9.54 -5.36 11.79
CA LYS A 149 -9.04 -5.00 10.46
C LYS A 149 -9.93 -5.64 9.41
N GLU A 150 -9.85 -5.16 8.18
CA GLU A 150 -10.63 -5.71 7.07
C GLU A 150 -9.75 -5.81 5.83
N ILE A 151 -9.62 -7.01 5.27
CA ILE A 151 -9.04 -7.22 3.95
C ILE A 151 -10.09 -6.79 2.93
N ARG A 152 -9.69 -6.00 1.94
CA ARG A 152 -10.54 -5.58 0.82
C ARG A 152 -9.87 -5.93 -0.49
N LEU A 153 -10.63 -6.53 -1.38
CA LEU A 153 -10.29 -6.80 -2.77
C LEU A 153 -11.33 -6.11 -3.66
N LEU A 154 -10.92 -5.06 -4.34
CA LEU A 154 -11.76 -4.21 -5.16
C LEU A 154 -11.36 -4.32 -6.63
N VAL A 155 -12.35 -4.42 -7.49
CA VAL A 155 -12.25 -4.17 -8.93
C VAL A 155 -13.29 -3.13 -9.27
N ASP A 156 -12.85 -2.05 -9.90
CA ASP A 156 -13.71 -1.10 -10.61
C ASP A 156 -13.23 -1.01 -12.05
N GLN A 157 -13.98 -1.55 -13.00
CA GLN A 157 -13.56 -1.57 -14.40
C GLN A 157 -13.62 -0.18 -15.07
N ASN A 158 -14.27 0.79 -14.45
CA ASN A 158 -14.32 2.17 -14.95
C ASN A 158 -13.11 2.98 -14.45
N GLU A 159 -12.71 2.77 -13.19
CA GLU A 159 -11.63 3.55 -12.54
C GLU A 159 -10.25 2.85 -12.56
N SER A 160 -10.21 1.54 -12.73
CA SER A 160 -8.98 0.75 -12.62
C SER A 160 -8.91 -0.41 -13.62
N GLN A 161 -9.25 -0.15 -14.88
CA GLN A 161 -9.19 -1.17 -15.95
C GLN A 161 -7.80 -1.83 -16.04
N GLY A 162 -7.75 -3.16 -16.11
CA GLY A 162 -6.51 -3.96 -16.11
C GLY A 162 -5.91 -4.20 -14.72
N TRP A 163 -6.59 -3.79 -13.64
CA TRP A 163 -6.10 -3.90 -12.28
C TRP A 163 -7.15 -4.42 -11.30
N LEU A 164 -6.68 -5.14 -10.29
CA LEU A 164 -7.40 -5.41 -9.06
C LEU A 164 -6.64 -4.79 -7.88
N LEU A 165 -7.38 -4.30 -6.90
CA LEU A 165 -6.83 -3.58 -5.75
C LEU A 165 -7.03 -4.43 -4.50
N LEU A 166 -5.95 -4.95 -3.94
CA LEU A 166 -5.98 -5.82 -2.77
C LEU A 166 -5.20 -5.21 -1.62
N GLY A 167 -5.83 -5.05 -0.47
CA GLY A 167 -5.11 -4.62 0.72
C GLY A 167 -5.97 -4.61 1.97
N CYS A 168 -5.69 -3.65 2.86
CA CYS A 168 -6.27 -3.63 4.19
C CYS A 168 -6.83 -2.28 4.58
N ARG A 169 -7.94 -2.33 5.33
CA ARG A 169 -8.60 -1.22 5.98
C ARG A 169 -8.53 -1.39 7.50
N TYR A 170 -8.33 -0.27 8.21
CA TYR A 170 -8.04 -0.26 9.64
C TYR A 170 -9.00 0.58 10.48
N ASP A 171 -10.13 1.04 9.95
CA ASP A 171 -11.03 1.97 10.65
C ASP A 171 -11.46 1.51 12.05
N LYS A 172 -11.74 0.21 12.21
CA LYS A 172 -12.15 -0.37 13.51
C LYS A 172 -11.03 -0.34 14.57
N LEU A 173 -9.76 -0.14 14.21
CA LEU A 173 -8.68 0.10 15.18
C LEU A 173 -8.77 1.48 15.83
N PHE A 174 -9.48 2.42 15.20
CA PHE A 174 -9.55 3.82 15.64
C PHE A 174 -10.93 4.18 16.22
N ALA A 175 -11.91 3.29 16.18
CA ALA A 175 -13.28 3.56 16.61
C ALA A 175 -13.48 3.65 18.14
N ASN A 176 -12.49 3.25 18.96
CA ASN A 176 -12.58 3.23 20.43
C ASN A 176 -11.48 4.07 21.11
N ASN A 177 -10.94 5.11 20.45
CA ASN A 177 -10.05 6.09 21.08
C ASN A 177 -10.78 7.43 21.23
#